data_AF-A0AAD7XMI0-F1
#
_entry.id   AF-A0AAD7XMI0-F1
#
_cell.length_a   1.000
_cell.length_b   1.000
_cell.length_c   1.000
_cell.angle_alpha   90.00
_cell.angle_beta   90.00
_cell.angle_gamma   90.00
#
_symmetry.space_group_name_H-M   'P 1'
#
loop_
_entity.id
_entity.type
_entity.pdbx_description
1 polymer ?
#
loop_
_entity_poly.entity_id
_entity_poly.type
_entity_poly.pdbx_seq_one_letter_code
_entity_poly.pdbx_strand_id
1 'polypeptide(L)'
;MWVLSYGSTIVAAFLPFYYAAGRGWCKGAKCRIAVADALFGLIYYPLLVFLAGDACARLKGSIVTRWLGATVSSEILGKLLASRMVVHLIVVFARNTETSQRTLFVVHHAMVIVVYAAGVGRERAHFWGALAALCEVTNVFLTIEELIALVWRTSDSIFRNINRAVFALSYVFMRLLLFPVSLVGFLYDVLKMSDAQSAQLGNFELTVYPIAYILVFLLSATWARDVFADAPRVLNRLAQPFRRRRKPRCRP
;
A
#
# COMPACT_ATOMS: atom_id res chain seq x y z
N MET A 1 14.64 6.50 15.21
CA MET A 1 15.87 5.72 14.86
C MET A 1 15.54 4.43 14.10
N TRP A 2 14.51 3.66 14.49
CA TRP A 2 14.19 2.38 13.83
C TRP A 2 13.71 2.49 12.38
N VAL A 3 13.03 3.57 11.98
CA VAL A 3 12.54 3.76 10.59
C VAL A 3 13.72 3.70 9.60
N LEU A 4 14.86 4.29 9.97
CA LEU A 4 16.06 4.28 9.12
C LEU A 4 16.71 2.90 9.08
N SER A 5 16.73 2.18 10.21
CA SER A 5 17.24 0.81 10.29
C SER A 5 16.42 -0.15 9.42
N TYR A 6 15.10 -0.18 9.58
CA TYR A 6 14.22 -0.99 8.73
C TYR A 6 14.19 -0.50 7.28
N GLY A 7 14.30 0.81 7.06
CA GLY A 7 14.49 1.39 5.73
C GLY A 7 15.71 0.79 5.04
N SER A 8 16.85 0.71 5.73
CA SER A 8 18.06 0.08 5.20
C SER A 8 17.87 -1.42 4.91
N THR A 9 17.14 -2.15 5.76
CA THR A 9 16.78 -3.55 5.52
C THR A 9 15.89 -3.72 4.30
N ILE A 10 14.88 -2.86 4.12
CA ILE A 10 14.01 -2.89 2.94
C ILE A 10 14.82 -2.57 1.67
N VAL A 11 15.70 -1.56 1.73
CA VAL A 11 16.60 -1.23 0.61
C VAL A 11 17.50 -2.42 0.29
N ALA A 12 18.09 -3.06 1.31
CA ALA A 12 18.92 -4.25 1.11
C ALA A 12 18.11 -5.41 0.49
N ALA A 13 16.89 -5.65 0.96
CA ALA A 13 15.97 -6.64 0.40
C ALA A 13 15.53 -6.30 -1.04
N PHE A 14 15.53 -5.01 -1.42
CA PHE A 14 15.22 -4.55 -2.77
C PHE A 14 16.35 -4.83 -3.78
N LEU A 15 17.61 -4.82 -3.34
CA LEU A 15 18.78 -4.98 -4.21
C LEU A 15 18.78 -6.27 -5.04
N PRO A 16 18.47 -7.47 -4.49
CA PRO A 16 18.36 -8.70 -5.28
C PRO A 16 17.33 -8.58 -6.41
N PHE A 17 16.17 -7.97 -6.17
CA PHE A 17 15.13 -7.79 -7.19
C PHE A 17 15.57 -6.80 -8.27
N TYR A 18 16.24 -5.72 -7.88
CA TYR A 18 16.84 -4.76 -8.82
C TYR A 18 17.88 -5.42 -9.71
N TYR A 19 18.72 -6.27 -9.12
CA TYR A 19 19.72 -7.03 -9.85
C TYR A 19 19.09 -8.03 -10.82
N ALA A 20 18.09 -8.81 -10.37
CA ALA A 20 17.34 -9.75 -11.20
C ALA A 20 16.66 -9.05 -12.39
N ALA A 21 16.00 -7.91 -12.14
CA ALA A 21 15.38 -7.09 -13.18
C ALA A 21 16.40 -6.58 -14.22
N GLY A 22 17.62 -6.27 -13.78
CA GLY A 22 18.71 -5.77 -14.63
C GLY A 22 19.37 -6.83 -15.52
N ARG A 23 19.37 -8.10 -15.12
CA ARG A 23 20.00 -9.20 -15.87
C ARG A 23 19.18 -9.73 -17.04
N GLY A 24 17.84 -9.61 -17.04
CA GLY A 24 17.01 -10.33 -18.03
C GLY A 24 15.92 -9.51 -18.73
N TRP A 25 15.26 -8.57 -18.05
CA TRP A 25 13.94 -8.10 -18.49
C TRP A 25 13.90 -6.65 -18.97
N CYS A 26 14.72 -5.78 -18.37
CA CYS A 26 14.68 -4.33 -18.62
C CYS A 26 16.08 -3.76 -18.90
N LYS A 27 16.25 -3.05 -20.02
CA LYS A 27 17.50 -2.34 -20.34
C LYS A 27 17.59 -0.92 -19.72
N GLY A 28 16.46 -0.28 -19.40
CA GLY A 28 16.45 1.07 -18.83
C GLY A 28 16.34 1.08 -17.30
N ALA A 29 17.06 1.96 -16.62
CA ALA A 29 17.07 2.07 -15.15
C ALA A 29 15.66 2.21 -14.56
N LYS A 30 14.82 3.10 -15.12
CA LYS A 30 13.42 3.28 -14.70
C LYS A 30 12.59 1.99 -14.79
N CYS A 31 12.79 1.19 -15.84
CA CYS A 31 12.10 -0.10 -16.03
C CYS A 31 12.58 -1.13 -15.00
N ARG A 32 13.89 -1.16 -14.73
CA ARG A 32 14.47 -2.03 -13.69
C ARG A 32 13.93 -1.70 -12.31
N ILE A 33 13.83 -0.41 -11.96
CA ILE A 33 13.24 0.03 -10.68
C ILE A 33 11.79 -0.45 -10.58
N ALA A 34 10.98 -0.24 -11.61
CA ALA A 34 9.57 -0.63 -11.62
C ALA A 34 9.38 -2.16 -11.49
N VAL A 35 10.14 -2.95 -12.25
CA VAL A 35 10.09 -4.42 -12.16
C VAL A 35 10.60 -4.92 -10.82
N ALA A 36 11.68 -4.35 -10.28
CA ALA A 36 12.20 -4.71 -8.96
C ALA A 36 11.18 -4.45 -7.86
N ASP A 37 10.53 -3.28 -7.93
CA ASP A 37 9.48 -2.87 -7.01
C ASP A 37 8.27 -3.79 -7.06
N ALA A 38 7.87 -4.22 -8.25
CA ALA A 38 6.82 -5.19 -8.42
C ALA A 38 7.22 -6.57 -7.86
N LEU A 39 8.39 -7.11 -8.20
CA LEU A 39 8.83 -8.40 -7.65
C LEU A 39 8.92 -8.40 -6.12
N PHE A 40 9.43 -7.31 -5.53
CA PHE A 40 9.44 -7.13 -4.09
C PHE A 40 8.00 -7.14 -3.53
N GLY A 41 7.07 -6.45 -4.19
CA GLY A 41 5.65 -6.42 -3.85
C GLY A 41 5.01 -7.81 -3.74
N LEU A 42 5.37 -8.76 -4.61
CA LEU A 42 4.81 -10.12 -4.58
C LEU A 42 5.09 -10.88 -3.28
N ILE A 43 6.20 -10.58 -2.61
CA ILE A 43 6.55 -11.20 -1.31
C ILE A 43 6.08 -10.32 -0.16
N TYR A 44 6.23 -9.00 -0.33
CA TYR A 44 5.92 -8.01 0.69
C TYR A 44 4.44 -7.98 1.07
N TYR A 45 3.52 -7.92 0.09
CA TYR A 45 2.09 -7.79 0.40
C TYR A 45 1.50 -9.02 1.11
N PRO A 46 1.79 -10.28 0.72
CA PRO A 46 1.36 -11.45 1.49
C PRO A 46 1.87 -11.44 2.94
N LEU A 47 3.12 -11.03 3.17
CA LEU A 47 3.66 -10.88 4.52
C LEU A 47 2.87 -9.84 5.32
N LEU A 48 2.55 -8.69 4.73
CA LEU A 48 1.74 -7.67 5.40
C LEU A 48 0.36 -8.20 5.79
N VAL A 49 -0.31 -8.93 4.89
CA VAL A 49 -1.63 -9.50 5.14
C VAL A 49 -1.59 -10.50 6.29
N PHE A 50 -0.57 -11.35 6.33
CA PHE A 50 -0.38 -12.28 7.45
C PHE A 50 -0.21 -11.54 8.78
N LEU A 51 0.69 -10.57 8.84
CA LEU A 51 0.94 -9.80 10.06
C LEU A 51 -0.28 -8.99 10.51
N ALA A 52 -1.00 -8.39 9.56
CA ALA A 52 -2.23 -7.64 9.80
C ALA A 52 -3.35 -8.54 10.31
N GLY A 53 -3.52 -9.73 9.71
CA GLY A 53 -4.49 -10.73 10.14
C GLY A 53 -4.23 -11.21 11.57
N ASP A 54 -2.99 -11.58 11.90
CA ASP A 54 -2.59 -12.00 13.26
C ASP A 54 -2.81 -10.87 14.28
N ALA A 55 -2.39 -9.64 13.96
CA ALA A 55 -2.61 -8.48 14.82
C ALA A 55 -4.11 -8.22 15.06
N CYS A 56 -4.93 -8.25 14.01
CA CYS A 56 -6.39 -8.09 14.14
C CYS A 56 -7.00 -9.19 15.01
N ALA A 57 -6.60 -10.45 14.81
CA ALA A 57 -7.11 -11.58 15.56
C ALA A 57 -6.82 -11.48 17.06
N ARG A 58 -5.63 -10.99 17.43
CA ARG A 58 -5.18 -10.84 18.82
C ARG A 58 -5.74 -9.60 19.51
N LEU A 59 -5.90 -8.48 18.79
CA LEU A 59 -6.24 -7.19 19.40
C LEU A 59 -7.75 -6.86 19.37
N LYS A 60 -8.58 -7.63 18.65
CA LYS A 60 -10.03 -7.36 18.51
C LYS A 60 -10.86 -7.47 19.79
N GLY A 61 -10.34 -8.09 20.86
CA GLY A 61 -11.14 -8.56 21.99
C GLY A 61 -11.88 -7.50 22.81
N SER A 62 -11.35 -6.28 22.92
CA SER A 62 -11.95 -5.20 23.73
C SER A 62 -11.58 -3.82 23.19
N ILE A 63 -12.26 -2.76 23.65
CA ILE A 63 -11.89 -1.36 23.35
C ILE A 63 -10.44 -1.12 23.78
N VAL A 64 -10.07 -1.51 25.00
CA VAL A 64 -8.70 -1.32 25.52
C VAL A 64 -7.67 -1.99 24.63
N THR A 65 -7.87 -3.25 24.24
CA THR A 65 -6.90 -3.97 23.39
C THR A 65 -6.81 -3.40 21.97
N ARG A 66 -7.91 -2.87 21.41
CA ARG A 66 -7.87 -2.24 20.09
C ARG A 66 -7.11 -0.92 20.06
N TRP A 67 -7.19 -0.14 21.14
CA TRP A 67 -6.60 1.20 21.20
C TRP A 67 -5.22 1.26 21.85
N LEU A 68 -4.98 0.45 22.88
CA LEU A 68 -3.76 0.48 23.69
C LEU A 68 -2.94 -0.80 23.56
N GLY A 69 -3.49 -1.84 22.93
CA GLY A 69 -2.78 -3.09 22.72
C GLY A 69 -1.81 -3.02 21.55
N ALA A 70 -0.67 -3.68 21.72
CA ALA A 70 0.32 -3.92 20.67
C ALA A 70 0.77 -5.39 20.72
N THR A 71 1.09 -5.94 19.55
CA THR A 71 1.73 -7.26 19.41
C THR A 71 3.02 -7.13 18.59
N VAL A 72 3.91 -8.10 18.73
CA VAL A 72 5.13 -8.19 17.90
C VAL A 72 4.79 -8.12 16.40
N SER A 73 3.74 -8.82 15.96
CA SER A 73 3.28 -8.79 14.57
C SER A 73 2.86 -7.40 14.13
N SER A 74 2.08 -6.70 14.95
CA SER A 74 1.61 -5.33 14.63
C SER A 74 2.73 -4.30 14.63
N GLU A 75 3.74 -4.48 15.48
CA GLU A 75 4.92 -3.63 15.53
C GLU A 75 5.75 -3.83 14.26
N ILE A 76 6.06 -5.08 13.90
CA ILE A 76 6.77 -5.40 12.65
C ILE A 76 5.99 -4.86 11.43
N LEU A 77 4.66 -5.04 11.41
CA LEU A 77 3.78 -4.52 10.36
C LEU A 77 3.93 -3.01 10.20
N GLY A 78 3.79 -2.25 11.29
CA GLY A 78 3.92 -0.79 11.25
C GLY A 78 5.31 -0.34 10.82
N LYS A 79 6.36 -1.05 11.27
CA LYS A 79 7.73 -0.76 10.87
C LYS A 79 7.97 -1.00 9.38
N LEU A 80 7.48 -2.13 8.86
CA LEU A 80 7.57 -2.47 7.44
C LEU A 80 6.78 -1.50 6.57
N LEU A 81 5.58 -1.10 6.98
CA LEU A 81 4.75 -0.16 6.21
C LEU A 81 5.36 1.23 6.13
N ALA A 82 5.72 1.84 7.27
CA ALA A 82 6.34 3.16 7.28
C ALA A 82 7.64 3.17 6.45
N SER A 83 8.49 2.16 6.63
CA SER A 83 9.77 2.07 5.91
C SER A 83 9.56 1.84 4.41
N ARG A 84 8.58 1.01 4.02
CA ARG A 84 8.25 0.78 2.61
C ARG A 84 7.79 2.06 1.92
N MET A 85 6.95 2.86 2.57
CA MET A 85 6.46 4.11 2.00
C MET A 85 7.62 5.09 1.72
N VAL A 86 8.61 5.18 2.61
CA VAL A 86 9.82 5.99 2.37
C VAL A 86 10.56 5.52 1.11
N VAL A 87 10.80 4.22 0.98
CA VAL A 87 11.50 3.66 -0.19
C VAL A 87 10.67 3.82 -1.47
N HIS A 88 9.35 3.60 -1.39
CA HIS A 88 8.47 3.65 -2.55
C HIS A 88 8.29 5.08 -3.09
N LEU A 89 8.49 6.13 -2.28
CA LEU A 89 8.56 7.51 -2.78
C LEU A 89 9.62 7.67 -3.88
N ILE A 90 10.81 7.05 -3.72
CA ILE A 90 11.86 7.09 -4.74
C ILE A 90 11.36 6.49 -6.06
N VAL A 91 10.62 5.38 -5.96
CA VAL A 91 10.00 4.72 -7.12
C VAL A 91 8.95 5.62 -7.77
N VAL A 92 8.10 6.27 -6.98
CA VAL A 92 7.08 7.23 -7.46
C VAL A 92 7.73 8.38 -8.24
N PHE A 93 8.85 8.94 -7.76
CA PHE A 93 9.59 9.99 -8.47
C PHE A 93 10.37 9.48 -9.69
N ALA A 94 10.83 8.23 -9.66
CA ALA A 94 11.50 7.60 -10.80
C ALA A 94 10.53 7.27 -11.94
N ARG A 95 9.26 7.00 -11.63
CA ARG A 95 8.19 6.77 -12.60
C ARG A 95 7.78 8.08 -13.28
N ASN A 96 7.46 8.01 -14.58
CA ASN A 96 6.96 9.16 -15.34
C ASN A 96 5.45 9.39 -15.08
N THR A 97 5.06 9.47 -13.81
CA THR A 97 3.66 9.67 -13.40
C THR A 97 3.28 11.14 -13.57
N GLU A 98 2.02 11.40 -13.93
CA GLU A 98 1.46 12.76 -14.00
C GLU A 98 1.62 13.48 -12.67
N THR A 99 1.84 14.80 -12.69
CA THR A 99 2.07 15.60 -11.47
C THR A 99 0.92 15.48 -10.47
N SER A 100 -0.33 15.51 -10.94
CA SER A 100 -1.53 15.36 -10.10
C SER A 100 -1.53 14.03 -9.32
N GLN A 101 -1.37 12.92 -10.05
CA GLN A 101 -1.29 11.58 -9.48
C GLN A 101 -0.08 11.41 -8.56
N ARG A 102 1.07 11.98 -8.93
CA ARG A 102 2.29 11.95 -8.10
C ARG A 102 2.05 12.65 -6.76
N THR A 103 1.44 13.83 -6.76
CA THR A 103 1.09 14.55 -5.53
C THR A 103 0.17 13.73 -4.64
N LEU A 104 -0.85 13.08 -5.22
CA LEU A 104 -1.74 12.19 -4.46
C LEU A 104 -0.97 11.03 -3.81
N PHE A 105 -0.05 10.39 -4.54
CA PHE A 105 0.80 9.35 -3.96
C PHE A 105 1.69 9.88 -2.84
N VAL A 106 2.32 11.04 -3.01
CA VAL A 106 3.17 11.65 -1.97
C VAL A 106 2.38 11.94 -0.70
N VAL A 107 1.19 12.54 -0.82
CA VAL A 107 0.30 12.83 0.31
C VAL A 107 -0.13 11.54 1.00
N HIS A 108 -0.56 10.54 0.23
CA HIS A 108 -0.90 9.22 0.77
C HIS A 108 0.26 8.59 1.55
N HIS A 109 1.46 8.59 0.97
CA HIS A 109 2.64 7.98 1.60
C HIS A 109 3.05 8.74 2.87
N ALA A 110 3.05 10.08 2.83
CA ALA A 110 3.36 10.90 3.99
C ALA A 110 2.39 10.60 5.14
N MET A 111 1.09 10.50 4.84
CA MET A 111 0.08 10.17 5.85
C MET A 111 0.27 8.78 6.43
N VAL A 112 0.51 7.77 5.60
CA VAL A 112 0.79 6.39 6.03
C VAL A 112 2.05 6.35 6.91
N ILE A 113 3.14 7.01 6.50
CA ILE A 113 4.37 7.11 7.31
C ILE A 113 4.07 7.69 8.68
N VAL A 114 3.38 8.83 8.74
CA VAL A 114 3.06 9.53 9.99
C VAL A 114 2.22 8.64 10.90
N VAL A 115 1.14 8.04 10.39
CA VAL A 115 0.22 7.21 11.19
C VAL A 115 0.92 5.96 11.73
N TYR A 116 1.63 5.19 10.88
CA TYR A 116 2.27 3.96 11.33
C TYR A 116 3.52 4.22 12.18
N ALA A 117 4.32 5.25 11.88
CA ALA A 117 5.47 5.60 12.71
C ALA A 117 5.04 6.09 14.09
N ALA A 118 3.98 6.90 14.16
CA ALA A 118 3.42 7.36 15.44
C ALA A 118 2.77 6.22 16.21
N GLY A 119 2.01 5.34 15.54
CA GLY A 119 1.42 4.14 16.16
C GLY A 119 2.48 3.26 16.82
N VAL A 120 3.54 2.91 16.08
CA VAL A 120 4.67 2.14 16.61
C VAL A 120 5.40 2.89 17.72
N GLY A 121 5.67 4.19 17.56
CA GLY A 121 6.40 4.98 18.54
C GLY A 121 5.63 5.20 19.86
N ARG A 122 4.31 5.10 19.82
CA ARG A 122 3.42 5.31 20.98
C ARG A 122 2.78 4.01 21.48
N GLU A 123 3.03 2.90 20.80
CA GLU A 123 2.44 1.58 21.02
C GLU A 123 0.90 1.60 21.09
N ARG A 124 0.28 2.37 20.18
CA ARG A 124 -1.16 2.65 20.22
C ARG A 124 -1.84 2.50 18.87
N ALA A 125 -3.12 2.17 18.92
CA ALA A 125 -3.99 1.99 17.77
C ALA A 125 -3.44 0.98 16.74
N HIS A 126 -2.67 -0.01 17.21
CA HIS A 126 -2.09 -1.06 16.36
C HIS A 126 -3.17 -1.93 15.70
N PHE A 127 -4.32 -2.15 16.37
CA PHE A 127 -5.46 -2.83 15.76
C PHE A 127 -6.01 -2.05 14.56
N TRP A 128 -6.25 -0.75 14.75
CA TRP A 128 -6.76 0.12 13.67
C TRP A 128 -5.74 0.27 12.54
N GLY A 129 -4.45 0.33 12.87
CA GLY A 129 -3.38 0.25 11.86
C GLY A 129 -3.45 -1.07 11.08
N ALA A 130 -3.50 -2.21 11.79
CA ALA A 130 -3.57 -3.53 11.16
C ALA A 130 -4.81 -3.71 10.27
N LEU A 131 -5.97 -3.21 10.70
CA LEU A 131 -7.20 -3.29 9.93
C LEU A 131 -7.09 -2.48 8.63
N ALA A 132 -6.52 -1.27 8.67
CA ALA A 132 -6.23 -0.51 7.47
C ALA A 132 -5.21 -1.22 6.57
N ALA A 133 -4.16 -1.83 7.14
CA ALA A 133 -3.14 -2.54 6.38
C ALA A 133 -3.69 -3.70 5.54
N LEU A 134 -4.82 -4.31 5.91
CA LEU A 134 -5.45 -5.35 5.09
C LEU A 134 -5.84 -4.84 3.69
N CYS A 135 -6.05 -3.53 3.50
CA CYS A 135 -6.33 -2.97 2.18
C CYS A 135 -5.17 -3.12 1.19
N GLU A 136 -3.95 -3.27 1.70
CA GLU A 136 -2.73 -3.42 0.89
C GLU A 136 -2.71 -4.75 0.11
N VAL A 137 -3.53 -5.74 0.47
CA VAL A 137 -3.65 -7.00 -0.30
C VAL A 137 -3.98 -6.74 -1.76
N THR A 138 -4.76 -5.70 -2.04
CA THR A 138 -5.16 -5.33 -3.40
C THR A 138 -3.97 -4.95 -4.28
N ASN A 139 -2.86 -4.51 -3.68
CA ASN A 139 -1.65 -4.12 -4.40
C ASN A 139 -0.88 -5.33 -4.96
N VAL A 140 -1.14 -6.55 -4.46
CA VAL A 140 -0.55 -7.77 -5.04
C VAL A 140 -1.03 -7.98 -6.49
N PHE A 141 -2.30 -7.70 -6.77
CA PHE A 141 -2.85 -7.88 -8.12
C PHE A 141 -2.37 -6.79 -9.08
N LEU A 142 -2.20 -5.55 -8.59
CA LEU A 142 -1.60 -4.45 -9.35
C LEU A 142 -0.14 -4.76 -9.70
N THR A 143 0.58 -5.35 -8.76
CA THR A 143 1.96 -5.81 -8.94
C THR A 143 2.04 -6.89 -10.03
N ILE A 144 1.13 -7.86 -10.03
CA ILE A 144 1.03 -8.89 -11.07
C ILE A 144 0.75 -8.25 -12.43
N GLU A 145 -0.20 -7.30 -12.52
CA GLU A 145 -0.46 -6.59 -13.78
C GLU A 145 0.75 -5.81 -14.28
N GLU A 146 1.50 -5.17 -13.38
CA GLU A 146 2.72 -4.45 -13.73
C GLU A 146 3.78 -5.40 -14.30
N LEU A 147 3.95 -6.59 -13.71
CA LEU A 147 4.86 -7.61 -14.25
C LEU A 147 4.39 -8.17 -15.59
N ILE A 148 3.09 -8.43 -15.76
CA ILE A 148 2.50 -8.82 -17.05
C ILE A 148 2.84 -7.76 -18.11
N ALA A 149 2.65 -6.48 -17.78
CA ALA A 149 2.85 -5.39 -18.72
C ALA A 149 4.34 -5.16 -19.09
N LEU A 150 5.23 -5.22 -18.11
CA LEU A 150 6.64 -4.88 -18.29
C LEU A 150 7.50 -6.06 -18.77
N VAL A 151 7.24 -7.25 -18.24
CA VAL A 151 8.08 -8.45 -18.43
C VAL A 151 7.45 -9.40 -19.44
N TRP A 152 6.25 -9.90 -19.17
CA TRP A 152 5.67 -10.99 -19.96
C TRP A 152 5.07 -10.52 -21.29
N ARG A 153 4.61 -9.25 -21.35
CA ARG A 153 4.04 -8.61 -22.55
C ARG A 153 2.93 -9.41 -23.22
N THR A 154 2.24 -10.26 -22.46
CA THR A 154 1.11 -11.05 -22.96
C THR A 154 -0.13 -10.16 -22.99
N SER A 155 -0.76 -10.04 -24.18
CA SER A 155 -1.88 -9.12 -24.39
C SER A 155 -3.19 -9.66 -23.83
N ASP A 156 -3.44 -10.96 -24.01
CA ASP A 156 -4.63 -11.66 -23.54
C ASP A 156 -4.25 -13.04 -23.01
N SER A 157 -4.46 -13.23 -21.71
CA SER A 157 -4.39 -14.55 -21.10
C SER A 157 -5.56 -14.69 -20.13
N ILE A 158 -6.12 -15.90 -20.05
CA ILE A 158 -7.15 -16.25 -19.06
C ILE A 158 -6.66 -15.87 -17.65
N PHE A 159 -5.38 -16.08 -17.36
CA PHE A 159 -4.73 -15.68 -16.11
C PHE A 159 -4.89 -14.18 -15.81
N ARG A 160 -4.67 -13.31 -16.80
CA ARG A 160 -4.83 -11.86 -16.64
C ARG A 160 -6.28 -11.47 -16.34
N ASN A 161 -7.23 -12.09 -17.02
CA ASN A 161 -8.66 -11.83 -16.77
C ASN A 161 -9.09 -12.28 -15.38
N ILE A 162 -8.61 -13.45 -14.93
CA ILE A 162 -8.82 -13.93 -13.55
C ILE A 162 -8.21 -12.93 -12.55
N ASN A 163 -6.95 -12.51 -12.74
CA ASN A 163 -6.28 -11.55 -11.87
C ASN A 163 -7.08 -10.24 -11.74
N ARG A 164 -7.60 -9.71 -12.86
CA ARG A 164 -8.45 -8.50 -12.87
C ARG A 164 -9.78 -8.70 -12.16
N ALA A 165 -10.44 -9.83 -12.35
CA ALA A 165 -11.70 -10.13 -11.67
C ALA A 165 -11.51 -10.22 -10.15
N VAL A 166 -10.47 -10.94 -9.70
CA VAL A 166 -10.13 -11.07 -8.28
C VAL A 166 -9.67 -9.72 -7.71
N PHE A 167 -8.91 -8.92 -8.47
CA PHE A 167 -8.56 -7.56 -8.09
C PHE A 167 -9.80 -6.70 -7.86
N ALA A 168 -10.73 -6.65 -8.82
CA ALA A 168 -11.95 -5.85 -8.70
C ALA A 168 -12.78 -6.28 -7.47
N LEU A 169 -12.95 -7.59 -7.27
CA LEU A 169 -13.68 -8.12 -6.12
C LEU A 169 -13.01 -7.77 -4.79
N SER A 170 -11.70 -8.03 -4.67
CA SER A 170 -10.93 -7.69 -3.47
C SER A 170 -10.90 -6.18 -3.21
N TYR A 171 -10.89 -5.35 -4.26
CA TYR A 171 -10.96 -3.89 -4.14
C TYR A 171 -12.25 -3.43 -3.47
N VAL A 172 -13.40 -3.99 -3.85
CA VAL A 172 -14.69 -3.68 -3.21
C VAL A 172 -14.62 -3.99 -1.72
N PHE A 173 -14.24 -5.21 -1.34
CA PHE A 173 -14.26 -5.62 0.06
C PHE A 173 -13.19 -4.91 0.90
N MET A 174 -11.95 -4.89 0.42
CA MET A 174 -10.79 -4.47 1.22
C MET A 174 -10.56 -2.96 1.21
N ARG A 175 -11.11 -2.22 0.24
CA ARG A 175 -10.99 -0.76 0.21
C ARG A 175 -12.35 -0.08 0.37
N LEU A 176 -13.35 -0.44 -0.44
CA LEU A 176 -14.61 0.30 -0.42
C LEU A 176 -15.49 -0.03 0.79
N LEU A 177 -15.52 -1.28 1.22
CA LEU A 177 -16.33 -1.70 2.38
C LEU A 177 -15.55 -1.63 3.69
N LEU A 178 -14.30 -2.09 3.71
CA LEU A 178 -13.50 -2.17 4.93
C LEU A 178 -13.29 -0.80 5.59
N PHE A 179 -12.97 0.25 4.83
CA PHE A 179 -12.73 1.57 5.43
C PHE A 179 -13.98 2.16 6.13
N PRO A 180 -15.16 2.23 5.51
CA PRO A 180 -16.37 2.70 6.19
C PRO A 180 -16.72 1.86 7.43
N VAL A 181 -16.66 0.53 7.33
CA VAL A 181 -16.97 -0.37 8.46
C VAL A 181 -15.99 -0.15 9.61
N SER A 182 -14.70 -0.02 9.28
CA SER A 182 -13.65 0.25 10.27
C SER A 182 -13.84 1.62 10.92
N LEU A 183 -14.22 2.65 10.16
CA LEU A 183 -14.48 3.98 10.70
C LEU A 183 -15.70 3.99 11.62
N VAL A 184 -16.77 3.27 11.27
CA VAL A 184 -17.93 3.08 12.17
C VAL A 184 -17.50 2.38 13.46
N GLY A 185 -16.70 1.30 13.37
CA GLY A 185 -16.17 0.62 14.56
C GLY A 185 -15.27 1.51 15.40
N PHE A 186 -14.44 2.32 14.76
CA PHE A 186 -13.57 3.30 15.41
C PHE A 186 -14.39 4.33 16.19
N LEU A 187 -15.39 4.94 15.55
CA LEU A 187 -16.27 5.93 16.20
C LEU A 187 -17.10 5.30 17.31
N TYR A 188 -17.60 4.08 17.10
CA TYR A 188 -18.32 3.34 18.14
C TYR A 188 -17.46 3.14 19.39
N ASP A 189 -16.19 2.76 19.23
CA ASP A 189 -15.28 2.63 20.35
C ASP A 189 -15.04 3.96 21.07
N VAL A 190 -14.84 5.06 20.34
CA VAL A 190 -14.68 6.40 20.94
C VAL A 190 -15.91 6.77 21.77
N LEU A 191 -17.12 6.52 21.26
CA LEU A 191 -18.38 6.84 21.96
C LEU A 191 -18.63 5.95 23.19
N LYS A 192 -18.02 4.77 23.24
CA LYS A 192 -18.16 3.81 24.35
C LYS A 192 -17.00 3.82 25.32
N MET A 193 -15.98 4.62 25.04
CA MET A 193 -14.80 4.76 25.88
C MET A 193 -15.16 5.53 27.15
N SER A 194 -14.68 5.07 28.30
CA SER A 194 -14.80 5.87 29.54
C SER A 194 -13.82 7.05 29.52
N ASP A 195 -14.08 8.08 30.31
CA ASP A 195 -13.19 9.25 30.42
C ASP A 195 -11.76 8.83 30.79
N ALA A 196 -11.61 7.86 31.69
CA ALA A 196 -10.30 7.32 32.09
C ALA A 196 -9.56 6.59 30.95
N GLN A 197 -10.28 5.93 30.05
CA GLN A 197 -9.70 5.32 28.86
C GLN A 197 -9.37 6.38 27.80
N SER A 198 -10.25 7.37 27.61
CA SER A 198 -10.03 8.47 26.67
C SER A 198 -8.84 9.33 27.08
N ALA A 199 -8.65 9.57 28.39
CA ALA A 199 -7.49 10.30 28.92
C ALA A 199 -6.16 9.59 28.67
N GLN A 200 -6.17 8.27 28.46
CA GLN A 200 -4.98 7.54 28.05
C GLN A 200 -4.65 7.77 26.57
N LEU A 201 -5.63 8.12 25.74
CA LEU A 201 -5.40 8.45 24.33
C LEU A 201 -4.94 9.90 24.15
N GLY A 202 -4.09 10.13 23.15
CA GLY A 202 -3.69 11.49 22.78
C GLY A 202 -4.60 12.04 21.68
N ASN A 203 -4.51 13.35 21.48
CA ASN A 203 -5.18 14.01 20.37
C ASN A 203 -4.76 13.43 19.01
N PHE A 204 -3.55 12.90 18.90
CA PHE A 204 -3.06 12.27 17.67
C PHE A 204 -3.95 11.09 17.26
N GLU A 205 -4.22 10.14 18.18
CA GLU A 205 -5.04 8.97 17.89
C GLU A 205 -6.48 9.36 17.54
N LEU A 206 -7.04 10.34 18.23
CA LEU A 206 -8.44 10.74 18.06
C LEU A 206 -8.69 11.64 16.85
N THR A 207 -7.65 12.26 16.28
CA THR A 207 -7.80 13.20 15.15
C THR A 207 -7.10 12.72 13.88
N VAL A 208 -5.83 12.32 13.97
CA VAL A 208 -4.99 12.03 12.81
C VAL A 208 -5.38 10.69 12.17
N TYR A 209 -5.68 9.67 12.97
CA TYR A 209 -6.13 8.37 12.46
C TYR A 209 -7.45 8.46 11.66
N PRO A 210 -8.56 9.04 12.17
CA PRO A 210 -9.80 9.09 11.41
C PRO A 210 -9.66 9.95 10.14
N ILE A 211 -8.87 11.04 10.19
CA ILE A 211 -8.53 11.81 8.99
C ILE A 211 -7.79 10.95 7.97
N ALA A 212 -6.83 10.13 8.40
CA ALA A 212 -6.12 9.20 7.52
C ALA A 212 -7.08 8.21 6.85
N TYR A 213 -7.99 7.62 7.64
CA TYR A 213 -9.01 6.70 7.16
C TYR A 213 -9.89 7.33 6.09
N ILE A 214 -10.41 8.54 6.36
CA ILE A 214 -11.24 9.27 5.41
C ILE A 214 -10.45 9.60 4.14
N LEU A 215 -9.22 10.10 4.26
CA LEU A 215 -8.39 10.44 3.11
C LEU A 215 -8.11 9.22 2.23
N VAL A 216 -7.70 8.09 2.83
CA VAL A 216 -7.40 6.86 2.10
C VAL A 216 -8.67 6.25 1.50
N PHE A 217 -9.80 6.35 2.18
CA PHE A 217 -11.09 5.95 1.65
C PHE A 217 -11.49 6.78 0.43
N LEU A 218 -11.43 8.11 0.53
CA LEU A 218 -11.75 9.01 -0.58
C LEU A 218 -10.82 8.75 -1.78
N LEU A 219 -9.52 8.57 -1.54
CA LEU A 219 -8.58 8.18 -2.59
C LEU A 219 -8.98 6.85 -3.25
N SER A 220 -9.36 5.86 -2.44
CA SER A 220 -9.84 4.57 -2.95
C SER A 220 -11.15 4.71 -3.74
N ALA A 221 -12.08 5.56 -3.30
CA ALA A 221 -13.31 5.83 -4.04
C ALA A 221 -13.03 6.51 -5.38
N THR A 222 -12.07 7.46 -5.44
CA THR A 222 -11.68 8.08 -6.72
C THR A 222 -11.08 7.07 -7.69
N TRP A 223 -10.23 6.16 -7.20
CA TRP A 223 -9.61 5.10 -8.02
C TRP A 223 -10.59 3.98 -8.38
N ALA A 224 -11.65 3.76 -7.61
CA ALA A 224 -12.68 2.77 -7.96
C ALA A 224 -13.28 3.03 -9.34
N ARG A 225 -13.46 4.30 -9.73
CA ARG A 225 -13.90 4.66 -11.09
C ARG A 225 -12.98 4.06 -12.14
N ASP A 226 -11.67 4.16 -11.96
CA ASP A 226 -10.67 3.62 -12.87
C ASP A 226 -10.69 2.08 -12.87
N VAL A 227 -10.86 1.47 -11.70
CA VAL A 227 -10.99 0.00 -11.57
C VAL A 227 -12.21 -0.53 -12.34
N PHE A 228 -13.36 0.13 -12.26
CA PHE A 228 -14.62 -0.39 -12.83
C PHE A 228 -14.97 0.13 -14.23
N ALA A 229 -14.67 1.39 -14.54
CA ALA A 229 -15.08 2.00 -15.81
C ALA A 229 -14.22 1.55 -17.00
N ASP A 230 -12.97 1.14 -16.74
CA ASP A 230 -11.99 0.99 -17.81
C ASP A 230 -10.80 0.11 -17.37
N ALA A 231 -11.08 -1.03 -16.70
CA ALA A 231 -10.04 -1.98 -16.27
C ALA A 231 -8.99 -2.27 -17.37
N PRO A 232 -9.34 -2.42 -18.67
CA PRO A 232 -8.36 -2.57 -19.73
C PRO A 232 -7.52 -1.31 -20.00
N ARG A 233 -8.08 -0.08 -19.89
CA ARG A 233 -7.40 1.17 -20.23
C ARG A 233 -6.52 1.73 -19.11
N VAL A 234 -6.92 1.59 -17.84
CA VAL A 234 -6.15 2.09 -16.69
C VAL A 234 -4.83 1.35 -16.56
N LEU A 235 -4.86 0.03 -16.73
CA LEU A 235 -3.66 -0.80 -16.78
C LEU A 235 -2.78 -0.48 -18.00
N ASN A 236 -3.40 -0.15 -19.14
CA ASN A 236 -2.65 0.35 -20.30
C ASN A 236 -1.99 1.72 -20.04
N ARG A 237 -2.59 2.62 -19.26
CA ARG A 237 -1.96 3.90 -18.86
C ARG A 237 -0.80 3.67 -17.88
N LEU A 238 -0.97 2.78 -16.90
CA LEU A 238 0.11 2.40 -15.97
C LEU A 238 1.27 1.67 -16.69
N ALA A 239 0.99 0.96 -17.78
CA ALA A 239 1.98 0.34 -18.67
C ALA A 239 2.58 1.30 -19.72
N GLN A 240 1.98 2.48 -19.94
CA GLN A 240 2.41 3.43 -20.96
C GLN A 240 3.70 4.23 -20.69
N PRO A 241 4.24 4.45 -19.47
CA PRO A 241 5.43 5.28 -19.31
C PRO A 241 6.69 4.68 -19.96
N PHE A 242 6.64 3.41 -20.39
CA PHE A 242 7.71 2.71 -21.12
C PHE A 242 7.41 2.41 -22.59
N ARG A 243 6.17 2.66 -23.06
CA ARG A 243 5.86 2.61 -24.49
C ARG A 243 6.38 3.90 -25.15
N ARG A 244 7.69 3.92 -25.37
CA ARG A 244 8.43 4.69 -26.36
C ARG A 244 7.70 5.96 -26.86
N ARG A 245 8.22 7.15 -26.48
CA ARG A 245 8.47 8.17 -27.52
C ARG A 245 9.04 7.39 -28.70
N ARG A 246 8.31 7.34 -29.82
CA ARG A 246 8.76 6.67 -31.05
C ARG A 246 10.25 6.98 -31.18
N LYS A 247 11.10 5.94 -31.32
CA LYS A 247 12.51 6.16 -31.66
C LYS A 247 12.49 7.22 -32.78
N PRO A 248 13.23 8.34 -32.67
CA PRO A 248 13.41 9.19 -33.84
C PRO A 248 13.83 8.24 -34.96
N ARG A 249 13.07 8.23 -36.05
CA ARG A 249 13.48 7.47 -37.24
C ARG A 249 14.84 8.07 -37.57
N CYS A 250 15.91 7.32 -37.38
CA CYS A 250 17.13 7.60 -38.12
C CYS A 250 16.68 7.51 -39.58
N ARG A 251 16.55 8.67 -40.22
CA ARG A 251 16.46 8.70 -41.67
C ARG A 251 17.79 8.15 -42.19
N PRO A 252 17.76 7.29 -43.24
CA PRO A 252 18.96 6.79 -43.86
C PRO A 252 19.86 7.93 -44.34
#